data_AF-A0A8H3CGQ0-F1
#
_entry.id   AF-A0A8H3CGQ0-F1
#
_cell.length_a   1.000
_cell.length_b   1.000
_cell.length_c   1.000
_cell.angle_alpha   90.00
_cell.angle_beta   90.00
_cell.angle_gamma   90.00
#
_symmetry.space_group_name_H-M   'P 1'
#
loop_
_entity.id
_entity.type
_entity.pdbx_description
1 polymer ?
#
loop_
_entity_poly.entity_id
_entity_poly.type
_entity_poly.pdbx_seq_one_letter_code
_entity_poly.pdbx_strand_id
1 'polypeptide(L)'
;MAPVAVSTSPQLQASVLLKQAAVMTDPAFKFDSMEDALAAFARGEFIVVMDDEDRENEGDLIAAASTITTEKMAWFIKHTSGYICISLPSERLEELDIPMMVPNNTEKHKTAYTVTVDYKIGTTTGISAHDRALTARKLVDSQVRPEDFSRPGHMVPLRARPGGVLTRKGHTESAIGKYVQSDKSPGRRPPLLLKMVVKNSEVKMEYDPKNMQFRRLGSSGLRVPVFSLGGWLTFGGTVKGDPVKEIVKTAFENGINMIDLAEVYAHGDSEREIGRVIEELAIRRSDLIITGKIFFGLGRKGPNDRGLSRKHIIEGVNETLERLRTDYVDIVFAHRPDPTVPMEEVVRAFNHVIETGKAFYWGTSEWSARQVEEAHHVASKLNLIPPISEQVQYHCLHRQRFESEYQYLYDKYNYGTTIFSALASGLLTGKYNDGIPKGSRFDTNPEFFKNTIESLSKEDGQKKIEKVKELTAFAEKDINTVALELNCSVSNLALAWAASHPNASTVILGATKPEQVIDNLKALEVLNKITPEIREKINKIFDNDPTPEPNLRPL
;
A
#
# COMPACT_ATOMS: atom_id res chain seq x y z
N MET A 1 -31.36 54.02 -27.04
CA MET A 1 -30.20 54.24 -27.94
C MET A 1 -28.98 54.38 -27.04
N ALA A 2 -27.92 53.58 -27.02
CA ALA A 2 -27.50 52.37 -27.69
C ALA A 2 -26.44 51.74 -26.74
N PRO A 3 -26.21 50.41 -26.68
CA PRO A 3 -24.98 49.90 -26.11
C PRO A 3 -23.95 49.65 -27.21
N VAL A 4 -22.79 50.25 -26.98
CA VAL A 4 -21.55 50.18 -27.75
C VAL A 4 -20.96 48.77 -27.68
N ALA A 5 -20.52 48.27 -28.84
CA ALA A 5 -19.75 47.05 -28.97
C ALA A 5 -18.32 47.23 -28.45
N VAL A 6 -17.81 46.23 -27.71
CA VAL A 6 -16.37 45.99 -27.59
C VAL A 6 -16.09 44.61 -28.14
N SER A 7 -15.29 44.58 -29.20
CA SER A 7 -14.85 43.40 -29.92
C SER A 7 -13.78 42.65 -29.12
N THR A 8 -13.88 41.33 -29.04
CA THR A 8 -12.73 40.47 -28.75
C THR A 8 -12.74 39.27 -29.72
N SER A 9 -11.64 39.12 -30.44
CA SER A 9 -11.43 38.17 -31.53
C SER A 9 -11.39 36.71 -31.02
N PRO A 10 -12.03 35.74 -31.72
CA PRO A 10 -12.00 34.31 -31.36
C PRO A 10 -10.63 33.62 -31.46
N GLN A 11 -9.62 34.28 -32.04
CA GLN A 11 -8.33 33.67 -32.37
C GLN A 11 -7.35 33.59 -31.19
N LEU A 12 -7.57 34.34 -30.09
CA LEU A 12 -6.66 34.31 -28.93
C LEU A 12 -7.04 33.26 -27.86
N GLN A 13 -8.23 32.68 -27.91
CA GLN A 13 -8.65 31.59 -27.01
C GLN A 13 -8.30 30.20 -27.56
N ALA A 14 -8.14 30.05 -28.88
CA ALA A 14 -7.76 28.78 -29.49
C ALA A 14 -6.28 28.41 -29.25
N SER A 15 -5.38 29.39 -29.12
CA SER A 15 -3.95 29.13 -28.90
C SER A 15 -3.58 28.81 -27.45
N VAL A 16 -4.48 29.08 -26.49
CA VAL A 16 -4.29 28.79 -25.06
C VAL A 16 -4.87 27.41 -24.71
N LEU A 17 -5.94 26.99 -25.39
CA LEU A 17 -6.54 25.65 -25.22
C LEU A 17 -5.77 24.53 -25.95
N LEU A 18 -5.05 24.83 -27.03
CA LEU A 18 -4.20 23.85 -27.73
C LEU A 18 -2.83 23.60 -27.07
N LYS A 19 -2.48 24.35 -26.02
CA LYS A 19 -1.23 24.14 -25.24
C LYS A 19 -1.42 23.32 -23.96
N GLN A 20 -2.66 22.91 -23.64
CA GLN A 20 -2.98 22.04 -22.50
C GLN A 20 -3.29 20.58 -22.89
N ALA A 21 -3.16 20.23 -24.18
CA ALA A 21 -3.32 18.87 -24.69
C ALA A 21 -1.99 18.23 -25.15
N ALA A 22 -0.86 18.70 -24.61
CA ALA A 22 0.38 17.95 -24.63
C ALA A 22 0.51 17.26 -23.28
N VAL A 23 -0.13 16.09 -23.15
CA VAL A 23 0.28 15.11 -22.15
C VAL A 23 1.78 14.97 -22.28
N MET A 24 2.50 15.14 -21.17
CA MET A 24 3.94 14.98 -21.13
C MET A 24 4.30 13.52 -21.44
N THR A 25 4.39 13.19 -22.73
CA THR A 25 5.10 11.99 -23.18
C THR A 25 6.56 12.20 -22.83
N ASP A 26 7.11 11.33 -21.98
CA ASP A 26 8.54 11.19 -21.82
C ASP A 26 9.20 11.18 -23.22
N PRO A 27 10.09 12.14 -23.55
CA PRO A 27 10.73 12.20 -24.86
C PRO A 27 11.58 10.96 -25.19
N ALA A 28 11.79 10.04 -24.24
CA ALA A 28 12.47 8.77 -24.44
C ALA A 28 11.55 7.60 -24.88
N PHE A 29 10.23 7.67 -24.70
CA PHE A 29 9.35 6.55 -25.05
C PHE A 29 9.06 6.51 -26.55
N LYS A 30 9.41 5.39 -27.18
CA LYS A 30 9.10 5.09 -28.59
C LYS A 30 8.53 3.69 -28.68
N PHE A 31 7.46 3.53 -29.44
CA PHE A 31 6.98 2.20 -29.81
C PHE A 31 8.04 1.48 -30.64
N ASP A 32 8.14 0.16 -30.44
CA ASP A 32 8.90 -0.72 -31.32
C ASP A 32 8.39 -0.61 -32.76
N SER A 33 9.28 -0.86 -33.71
CA SER A 33 8.87 -0.95 -35.12
C SER A 33 7.90 -2.11 -35.33
N MET A 34 7.09 -2.04 -36.38
CA MET A 34 6.20 -3.15 -36.75
C MET A 34 7.01 -4.42 -37.05
N GLU A 35 8.19 -4.25 -37.65
CA GLU A 35 9.13 -5.32 -37.98
C GLU A 35 9.63 -6.03 -36.70
N ASP A 36 10.02 -5.27 -35.67
CA ASP A 36 10.48 -5.81 -34.39
C ASP A 36 9.35 -6.51 -33.64
N ALA A 37 8.16 -5.90 -33.63
CA ALA A 37 6.96 -6.50 -33.04
C ALA A 37 6.62 -7.84 -33.72
N LEU A 38 6.64 -7.90 -35.06
CA LEU A 38 6.40 -9.14 -35.81
C LEU A 38 7.50 -10.19 -35.58
N ALA A 39 8.76 -9.77 -35.44
CA ALA A 39 9.87 -10.68 -35.16
C ALA A 39 9.80 -11.28 -33.75
N ALA A 40 9.52 -10.45 -32.74
CA ALA A 40 9.23 -10.88 -31.37
C ALA A 40 8.07 -11.86 -31.34
N PHE A 41 7.01 -11.49 -32.05
CA PHE A 41 5.81 -12.30 -32.16
C PHE A 41 6.05 -13.66 -32.83
N ALA A 42 6.88 -13.72 -33.89
CA ALA A 42 7.28 -14.95 -34.55
C ALA A 42 8.15 -15.87 -33.66
N ARG A 43 8.93 -15.30 -32.73
CA ARG A 43 9.63 -16.05 -31.68
C ARG A 43 8.69 -16.53 -30.55
N GLY A 44 7.41 -16.17 -30.63
CA GLY A 44 6.38 -16.50 -29.65
C GLY A 44 6.46 -15.63 -28.39
N GLU A 45 7.12 -14.47 -28.45
CA GLU A 45 7.12 -13.49 -27.36
C GLU A 45 5.75 -12.82 -27.24
N PHE A 46 5.48 -12.21 -26.08
CA PHE A 46 4.30 -11.37 -25.91
C PHE A 46 4.55 -10.00 -26.54
N ILE A 47 3.52 -9.42 -27.15
CA ILE A 47 3.53 -8.02 -27.59
C ILE A 47 2.46 -7.25 -26.83
N VAL A 48 2.71 -5.98 -26.52
CA VAL A 48 1.69 -5.09 -25.96
C VAL A 48 1.19 -4.19 -27.07
N VAL A 49 -0.12 -4.19 -27.31
CA VAL A 49 -0.77 -3.30 -28.29
C VAL A 49 -1.63 -2.31 -27.54
N MET A 50 -1.39 -1.03 -27.75
CA MET A 50 -2.21 0.07 -27.23
C MET A 50 -3.16 0.58 -28.30
N ASP A 51 -4.35 1.02 -27.91
CA ASP A 51 -5.25 1.75 -28.80
C ASP A 51 -5.16 3.27 -28.63
N ASP A 52 -5.91 3.99 -29.46
CA ASP A 52 -5.98 5.45 -29.41
C ASP A 52 -6.59 5.91 -28.05
N GLU A 53 -6.08 7.00 -27.48
CA GLU A 53 -6.48 7.52 -26.15
C GLU A 53 -7.98 7.86 -26.04
N ASP A 54 -8.65 8.13 -27.16
CA ASP A 54 -10.06 8.47 -27.23
C ASP A 54 -11.00 7.26 -27.45
N ARG A 55 -10.43 6.05 -27.53
CA ARG A 55 -11.18 4.79 -27.70
C ARG A 55 -11.41 4.07 -26.38
N GLU A 56 -10.57 3.08 -26.03
CA GLU A 56 -10.61 2.38 -24.74
C GLU A 56 -9.46 2.83 -23.84
N ASN A 57 -8.41 3.46 -24.41
CA ASN A 57 -7.19 3.86 -23.71
C ASN A 57 -6.57 2.70 -22.92
N GLU A 58 -6.50 1.53 -23.55
CA GLU A 58 -6.06 0.27 -22.94
C GLU A 58 -4.87 -0.35 -23.68
N GLY A 59 -3.99 -0.98 -22.90
CA GLY A 59 -2.93 -1.84 -23.41
C GLY A 59 -3.35 -3.31 -23.33
N ASP A 60 -3.16 -4.05 -24.40
CA ASP A 60 -3.44 -5.48 -24.44
C ASP A 60 -2.22 -6.31 -24.68
N LEU A 61 -2.08 -7.33 -23.84
CA LEU A 61 -1.06 -8.33 -24.03
C LEU A 61 -1.54 -9.32 -25.08
N ILE A 62 -0.71 -9.55 -26.10
CA ILE A 62 -1.04 -10.38 -27.25
C ILE A 62 -0.02 -11.51 -27.42
N ALA A 63 -0.53 -12.71 -27.73
CA ALA A 63 0.27 -13.91 -27.95
C ALA A 63 -0.26 -14.77 -29.11
N ALA A 64 0.60 -15.56 -29.75
CA ALA A 64 0.20 -16.53 -30.79
C ALA A 64 -0.56 -17.70 -30.17
N ALA A 65 -1.82 -17.85 -30.54
CA ALA A 65 -2.64 -18.97 -30.08
C ALA A 65 -2.10 -20.32 -30.57
N SER A 66 -1.46 -20.38 -31.74
CA SER A 66 -0.87 -21.62 -32.29
C SER A 66 0.33 -22.14 -31.49
N THR A 67 1.04 -21.26 -30.78
CA THR A 67 2.29 -21.58 -30.07
C THR A 67 2.24 -21.26 -28.58
N ILE A 68 1.09 -20.84 -28.06
CA ILE A 68 0.93 -20.55 -26.63
C ILE A 68 1.14 -21.85 -25.84
N THR A 69 2.01 -21.83 -24.83
CA THR A 69 2.27 -22.97 -23.95
C THR A 69 1.46 -22.84 -22.66
N THR A 70 1.41 -23.91 -21.87
CA THR A 70 0.78 -23.88 -20.53
C THR A 70 1.44 -22.84 -19.63
N GLU A 71 2.77 -22.75 -19.65
CA GLU A 71 3.56 -21.81 -18.85
C GLU A 71 3.31 -20.38 -19.29
N LYS A 72 3.29 -20.13 -20.60
CA LYS A 72 2.96 -18.81 -21.15
C LYS A 72 1.54 -18.41 -20.80
N MET A 73 0.56 -19.33 -20.91
CA MET A 73 -0.81 -19.06 -20.50
C MET A 73 -0.91 -18.81 -18.99
N ALA A 74 -0.21 -19.57 -18.16
CA ALA A 74 -0.17 -19.36 -16.71
C ALA A 74 0.43 -17.99 -16.35
N TRP A 75 1.51 -17.60 -17.03
CA TRP A 75 2.10 -16.27 -16.91
C TRP A 75 1.12 -15.19 -17.34
N PHE A 76 0.47 -15.37 -18.49
CA PHE A 76 -0.52 -14.47 -19.05
C PHE A 76 -1.67 -14.25 -18.06
N ILE A 77 -2.23 -15.32 -17.49
CA ILE A 77 -3.28 -15.27 -16.45
C ILE A 77 -2.79 -14.56 -15.19
N LYS A 78 -1.57 -14.85 -14.74
CA LYS A 78 -1.04 -14.32 -13.47
C LYS A 78 -0.82 -12.81 -13.51
N HIS A 79 -0.42 -12.26 -14.66
CA HIS A 79 0.03 -10.86 -14.78
C HIS A 79 -0.96 -9.97 -15.54
N THR A 80 -2.13 -10.48 -15.90
CA THR A 80 -3.19 -9.71 -16.55
C THR A 80 -4.51 -9.92 -15.81
N SER A 81 -5.52 -9.08 -16.09
CA SER A 81 -6.86 -9.22 -15.50
C SER A 81 -7.95 -9.26 -16.57
N GLY A 82 -9.08 -9.94 -16.31
CA GLY A 82 -10.23 -9.96 -17.23
C GLY A 82 -10.38 -11.23 -18.07
N TYR A 83 -10.98 -11.09 -19.25
CA TYR A 83 -11.35 -12.22 -20.13
C TYR A 83 -10.20 -12.57 -21.06
N ILE A 84 -9.91 -13.87 -21.18
CA ILE A 84 -8.98 -14.36 -22.20
C ILE A 84 -9.72 -14.46 -23.52
N CYS A 85 -9.47 -13.48 -24.37
CA CYS A 85 -10.07 -13.39 -25.68
C CYS A 85 -9.17 -14.04 -26.73
N ILE A 86 -9.78 -14.63 -27.76
CA ILE A 86 -9.06 -15.12 -28.93
C ILE A 86 -9.70 -14.58 -30.20
N SER A 87 -8.95 -13.81 -30.97
CA SER A 87 -9.47 -13.21 -32.19
C SER A 87 -9.43 -14.25 -33.32
N LEU A 88 -10.58 -14.55 -33.90
CA LEU A 88 -10.74 -15.49 -35.00
C LEU A 88 -11.32 -14.79 -36.25
N PRO A 89 -10.93 -15.22 -37.47
CA PRO A 89 -11.57 -14.78 -38.70
C PRO A 89 -13.03 -15.25 -38.71
N SER A 90 -13.88 -14.51 -39.42
CA SER A 90 -15.31 -14.84 -39.52
C SER A 90 -15.52 -16.24 -40.09
N GLU A 91 -14.72 -16.63 -41.08
CA GLU A 91 -14.77 -17.94 -41.72
C GLU A 91 -14.45 -19.07 -40.74
N ARG A 92 -13.52 -18.84 -39.79
CA ARG A 92 -13.16 -19.86 -38.80
C ARG A 92 -14.26 -20.05 -37.76
N LEU A 93 -14.92 -18.96 -37.37
CA LEU A 93 -16.07 -19.03 -36.46
C LEU A 93 -17.24 -19.77 -37.11
N GLU A 94 -17.48 -19.54 -38.41
CA GLU A 94 -18.48 -20.26 -39.19
C GLU A 94 -18.12 -21.76 -39.34
N GLU A 95 -16.87 -22.09 -39.68
CA GLU A 95 -16.39 -23.48 -39.73
C GLU A 95 -16.57 -24.24 -38.41
N LEU A 96 -16.41 -23.55 -37.29
CA LEU A 96 -16.55 -24.12 -35.95
C LEU A 96 -17.96 -24.00 -35.39
N ASP A 97 -18.92 -23.43 -36.12
CA ASP A 97 -20.28 -23.16 -35.64
C ASP A 97 -20.29 -22.44 -34.26
N ILE A 98 -19.51 -21.35 -34.17
CA ILE A 98 -19.43 -20.50 -32.96
C ILE A 98 -20.22 -19.21 -33.23
N PRO A 99 -21.49 -19.13 -32.79
CA PRO A 99 -22.34 -17.98 -33.06
C PRO A 99 -21.99 -16.77 -32.17
N MET A 100 -22.50 -15.60 -32.53
CA MET A 100 -22.45 -14.42 -31.67
C MET A 100 -23.08 -14.68 -30.30
N MET A 101 -22.51 -14.10 -29.24
CA MET A 101 -22.95 -14.35 -27.86
C MET A 101 -24.39 -13.89 -27.63
N VAL A 102 -24.79 -12.79 -28.26
CA VAL A 102 -26.14 -12.24 -28.20
C VAL A 102 -26.60 -11.83 -29.61
N PRO A 103 -27.91 -11.93 -29.90
CA PRO A 103 -28.46 -11.53 -31.20
C PRO A 103 -28.39 -10.01 -31.42
N ASN A 104 -28.45 -9.21 -30.34
CA ASN A 104 -28.33 -7.75 -30.39
C ASN A 104 -27.23 -7.29 -29.42
N ASN A 105 -26.07 -6.92 -29.95
CA ASN A 105 -24.94 -6.46 -29.15
C ASN A 105 -25.13 -5.00 -28.71
N THR A 106 -25.37 -4.78 -27.42
CA THR A 106 -25.57 -3.47 -26.81
C THR A 106 -24.32 -2.89 -26.14
N GLU A 107 -23.18 -3.59 -26.17
CA GLU A 107 -21.91 -3.12 -25.61
C GLU A 107 -21.48 -1.78 -26.25
N LYS A 108 -20.83 -0.92 -25.46
CA LYS A 108 -20.48 0.47 -25.79
C LYS A 108 -19.60 0.55 -27.04
N HIS A 109 -18.60 -0.31 -27.14
CA HIS A 109 -17.63 -0.35 -28.24
C HIS A 109 -17.97 -1.41 -29.31
N LYS A 110 -19.12 -2.07 -29.16
CA LYS A 110 -19.65 -3.12 -30.03
C LYS A 110 -18.65 -4.25 -30.27
N THR A 111 -17.86 -4.61 -29.26
CA THR A 111 -16.91 -5.72 -29.36
C THR A 111 -17.63 -7.02 -29.70
N ALA A 112 -17.14 -7.73 -30.73
CA ALA A 112 -17.86 -8.83 -31.35
C ALA A 112 -17.65 -10.16 -30.61
N TYR A 113 -18.14 -10.22 -29.38
CA TYR A 113 -18.10 -11.43 -28.54
C TYR A 113 -18.94 -12.56 -29.15
N THR A 114 -18.35 -13.75 -29.23
CA THR A 114 -19.05 -14.98 -29.60
C THR A 114 -19.30 -15.86 -28.38
N VAL A 115 -20.08 -16.93 -28.55
CA VAL A 115 -20.28 -17.93 -27.49
C VAL A 115 -18.92 -18.46 -27.02
N THR A 116 -18.73 -18.53 -25.71
CA THR A 116 -17.48 -19.02 -25.10
C THR A 116 -17.35 -20.53 -25.28
N VAL A 117 -16.12 -21.00 -25.33
CA VAL A 117 -15.79 -22.38 -25.69
C VAL A 117 -14.68 -22.93 -24.81
N ASP A 118 -14.72 -24.24 -24.56
CA ASP A 118 -13.57 -25.03 -24.13
C ASP A 118 -13.42 -26.20 -25.09
N TYR A 119 -12.18 -26.59 -25.39
CA TYR A 119 -11.94 -27.84 -26.11
C TYR A 119 -12.27 -29.00 -25.17
N LYS A 120 -12.92 -30.07 -25.64
CA LYS A 120 -13.36 -31.19 -24.80
C LYS A 120 -12.29 -32.25 -24.55
N ILE A 121 -11.40 -32.45 -25.52
CA ILE A 121 -10.52 -33.62 -25.54
C ILE A 121 -9.20 -33.26 -24.86
N GLY A 122 -8.91 -33.90 -23.72
CA GLY A 122 -7.67 -33.66 -22.98
C GLY A 122 -7.68 -32.38 -22.13
N THR A 123 -8.84 -31.79 -21.92
CA THR A 123 -9.07 -30.75 -20.91
C THR A 123 -9.86 -31.33 -19.73
N THR A 124 -9.93 -30.56 -18.63
CA THR A 124 -10.64 -30.95 -17.41
C THR A 124 -11.84 -30.04 -17.17
N THR A 125 -11.65 -28.97 -16.40
CA THR A 125 -12.67 -27.97 -16.10
C THR A 125 -12.72 -26.85 -17.13
N GLY A 126 -11.74 -26.76 -18.03
CA GLY A 126 -11.63 -25.70 -19.04
C GLY A 126 -10.91 -24.44 -18.54
N ILE A 127 -10.96 -24.13 -17.24
CA ILE A 127 -10.43 -22.87 -16.67
C ILE A 127 -8.92 -22.88 -16.38
N SER A 128 -8.29 -24.05 -16.30
CA SER A 128 -6.86 -24.13 -15.97
C SER A 128 -6.00 -23.47 -17.06
N ALA A 129 -4.76 -23.07 -16.72
CA ALA A 129 -3.83 -22.53 -17.71
C ALA A 129 -3.55 -23.53 -18.84
N HIS A 130 -3.46 -24.82 -18.49
CA HIS A 130 -3.30 -25.91 -19.45
C HIS A 130 -4.50 -25.98 -20.41
N ASP A 131 -5.72 -26.01 -19.87
CA ASP A 131 -6.94 -26.20 -20.65
C ASP A 131 -7.21 -25.02 -21.58
N ARG A 132 -6.98 -23.80 -21.10
CA ARG A 132 -7.09 -22.58 -21.90
C ARG A 132 -6.02 -22.50 -22.99
N ALA A 133 -4.78 -22.90 -22.70
CA ALA A 133 -3.72 -22.96 -23.72
C ALA A 133 -4.03 -24.00 -24.80
N LEU A 134 -4.54 -25.18 -24.40
CA LEU A 134 -4.95 -26.23 -25.34
C LEU A 134 -6.14 -25.79 -26.19
N THR A 135 -7.15 -25.18 -25.58
CA THR A 135 -8.32 -24.63 -26.28
C THR A 135 -7.90 -23.56 -27.29
N ALA A 136 -7.00 -22.65 -26.93
CA ALA A 136 -6.46 -21.66 -27.85
C ALA A 136 -5.80 -22.29 -29.08
N ARG A 137 -4.91 -23.29 -28.88
CA ARG A 137 -4.27 -24.03 -29.99
C ARG A 137 -5.28 -24.78 -30.85
N LYS A 138 -6.35 -25.30 -30.27
CA LYS A 138 -7.36 -26.10 -30.99
C LYS A 138 -8.36 -25.24 -31.77
N LEU A 139 -8.66 -24.03 -31.31
CA LEU A 139 -9.49 -23.09 -32.07
C LEU A 139 -8.87 -22.71 -33.42
N VAL A 140 -7.53 -22.75 -33.51
CA VAL A 140 -6.78 -22.39 -34.73
C VAL A 140 -6.36 -23.60 -35.57
N ASP A 141 -6.65 -24.82 -35.11
CA ASP A 141 -6.28 -26.07 -35.75
C ASP A 141 -7.34 -26.49 -36.80
N SER A 142 -6.96 -26.49 -38.08
CA SER A 142 -7.85 -26.81 -39.21
C SER A 142 -8.48 -28.21 -39.18
N GLN A 143 -7.91 -29.13 -38.40
CA GLN A 143 -8.44 -30.49 -38.27
C GLN A 143 -9.58 -30.61 -37.25
N VAL A 144 -9.69 -29.63 -36.34
CA VAL A 144 -10.70 -29.62 -35.29
C VAL A 144 -12.08 -29.24 -35.84
N ARG A 145 -13.12 -29.86 -35.29
CA ARG A 145 -14.52 -29.73 -35.72
C ARG A 145 -15.38 -29.09 -34.63
N PRO A 146 -16.56 -28.53 -34.96
CA PRO A 146 -17.47 -27.90 -34.00
C PRO A 146 -17.77 -28.74 -32.76
N GLU A 147 -18.00 -30.04 -32.95
CA GLU A 147 -18.37 -31.01 -31.91
C GLU A 147 -17.29 -31.22 -30.85
N ASP A 148 -16.04 -30.86 -31.15
CA ASP A 148 -14.91 -31.00 -30.23
C ASP A 148 -14.91 -29.92 -29.14
N PHE A 149 -15.79 -28.91 -29.22
CA PHE A 149 -15.90 -27.83 -28.23
C PHE A 149 -17.16 -27.95 -27.36
N SER A 150 -17.02 -27.67 -26.07
CA SER A 150 -18.15 -27.43 -25.16
C SER A 150 -18.51 -25.95 -25.15
N ARG A 151 -19.80 -25.68 -24.95
CA ARG A 151 -20.40 -24.34 -24.94
C ARG A 151 -21.46 -24.31 -23.82
N PRO A 152 -21.41 -23.35 -22.87
CA PRO A 152 -20.35 -22.35 -22.70
C PRO A 152 -19.02 -22.98 -22.26
N GLY A 153 -17.94 -22.20 -22.38
CA GLY A 153 -16.62 -22.51 -21.84
C GLY A 153 -15.90 -21.27 -21.30
N HIS A 154 -14.58 -21.34 -21.17
CA HIS A 154 -13.76 -20.33 -20.48
C HIS A 154 -12.85 -19.52 -21.41
N MET A 155 -12.76 -19.89 -22.69
CA MET A 155 -12.14 -19.05 -23.72
C MET A 155 -13.20 -18.26 -24.46
N VAL A 156 -12.92 -16.99 -24.76
CA VAL A 156 -13.90 -16.07 -25.36
C VAL A 156 -13.46 -15.73 -26.78
N PRO A 157 -13.99 -16.39 -27.82
CA PRO A 157 -13.65 -16.00 -29.17
C PRO A 157 -14.27 -14.66 -29.54
N LEU A 158 -13.53 -13.90 -30.35
CA LEU A 158 -13.94 -12.62 -30.90
C LEU A 158 -13.90 -12.70 -32.41
N ARG A 159 -14.94 -12.18 -33.06
CA ARG A 159 -14.97 -12.09 -34.53
C ARG A 159 -14.25 -10.82 -34.99
N ALA A 160 -13.13 -10.98 -35.68
CA ALA A 160 -12.49 -9.83 -36.33
C ALA A 160 -13.19 -9.45 -37.62
N ARG A 161 -13.14 -8.15 -37.94
CA ARG A 161 -13.63 -7.64 -39.22
C ARG A 161 -12.69 -8.02 -40.38
N PRO A 162 -13.24 -8.42 -41.54
CA PRO A 162 -12.46 -8.51 -42.76
C PRO A 162 -11.71 -7.20 -43.04
N GLY A 163 -10.42 -7.29 -43.37
CA GLY A 163 -9.55 -6.12 -43.59
C GLY A 163 -8.75 -5.66 -42.37
N GLY A 164 -8.95 -6.25 -41.19
CA GLY A 164 -8.12 -6.04 -40.00
C GLY A 164 -8.06 -4.57 -39.55
N VAL A 165 -6.92 -4.14 -39.02
CA VAL A 165 -6.74 -2.78 -38.43
C VAL A 165 -7.06 -1.64 -39.40
N LEU A 166 -6.97 -1.89 -40.72
CA LEU A 166 -7.29 -0.92 -41.75
C LEU A 166 -8.80 -0.65 -41.86
N THR A 167 -9.64 -1.57 -41.39
CA THR A 167 -11.11 -1.49 -41.44
C THR A 167 -11.70 -1.12 -40.08
N ARG A 168 -11.10 -1.58 -38.99
CA ARG A 168 -11.42 -1.15 -37.63
C ARG A 168 -10.14 -1.08 -36.82
N LYS A 169 -9.83 0.12 -36.31
CA LYS A 169 -8.76 0.35 -35.35
C LYS A 169 -9.18 -0.17 -33.98
N GLY A 170 -9.02 -1.47 -33.77
CA GLY A 170 -9.29 -2.12 -32.50
C GLY A 170 -8.39 -3.32 -32.33
N HIS A 171 -8.16 -3.73 -31.08
CA HIS A 171 -7.16 -4.77 -30.85
C HIS A 171 -7.61 -6.17 -31.30
N THR A 172 -8.91 -6.43 -31.47
CA THR A 172 -9.40 -7.67 -32.12
C THR A 172 -8.90 -7.76 -33.56
N GLU A 173 -8.75 -6.62 -34.23
CA GLU A 173 -8.28 -6.54 -35.60
C GLU A 173 -6.75 -6.45 -35.72
N SER A 174 -6.05 -5.88 -34.73
CA SER A 174 -4.58 -5.97 -34.63
C SER A 174 -4.14 -7.42 -34.49
N ALA A 175 -5.01 -8.22 -33.88
CA ALA A 175 -4.87 -9.63 -33.67
C ALA A 175 -5.00 -10.53 -34.93
N ILE A 176 -5.38 -10.02 -36.12
CA ILE A 176 -5.57 -10.85 -37.35
C ILE A 176 -4.98 -10.18 -38.62
N GLY A 177 -4.05 -9.22 -38.47
CA GLY A 177 -3.56 -8.41 -39.58
C GLY A 177 -2.98 -9.21 -40.77
N LYS A 178 -3.26 -8.75 -42.00
CA LYS A 178 -2.69 -9.25 -43.28
C LYS A 178 -1.15 -9.27 -43.33
N TYR A 179 -0.47 -8.62 -42.38
CA TYR A 179 0.99 -8.55 -42.31
C TYR A 179 1.67 -9.84 -41.86
N VAL A 180 0.91 -10.84 -41.37
CA VAL A 180 1.46 -12.16 -41.03
C VAL A 180 1.47 -13.16 -42.21
N GLN A 181 1.37 -12.65 -43.45
CA GLN A 181 1.41 -13.43 -44.70
C GLN A 181 2.82 -13.58 -45.33
N SER A 182 3.91 -13.40 -44.57
CA SER A 182 5.26 -13.64 -45.11
C SER A 182 5.69 -15.11 -45.15
N ASP A 183 4.96 -16.03 -44.52
CA ASP A 183 5.24 -17.47 -44.60
C ASP A 183 4.29 -18.17 -45.60
N LYS A 184 4.73 -18.29 -46.87
CA LYS A 184 4.01 -18.98 -47.96
C LYS A 184 4.29 -20.49 -48.00
N SER A 185 4.50 -21.11 -46.86
CA SER A 185 4.63 -22.58 -46.76
C SER A 185 3.25 -23.25 -46.94
N PRO A 186 3.07 -24.17 -47.90
CA PRO A 186 1.77 -24.80 -48.14
C PRO A 186 1.35 -25.64 -46.92
N GLY A 187 0.23 -25.26 -46.29
CA GLY A 187 -0.40 -26.01 -45.19
C GLY A 187 -0.55 -25.29 -43.84
N ARG A 188 -0.03 -24.05 -43.67
CA ARG A 188 -0.23 -23.26 -42.44
C ARG A 188 -1.16 -22.06 -42.67
N ARG A 189 -2.24 -21.98 -41.89
CA ARG A 189 -3.10 -20.79 -41.78
C ARG A 189 -2.35 -19.68 -41.00
N PRO A 190 -2.65 -18.39 -41.21
CA PRO A 190 -2.02 -17.30 -40.47
C PRO A 190 -2.23 -17.49 -38.95
N PRO A 191 -1.23 -17.17 -38.11
CA PRO A 191 -1.35 -17.31 -36.67
C PRO A 191 -2.42 -16.36 -36.14
N LEU A 192 -3.37 -16.91 -35.37
CA LEU A 192 -4.44 -16.17 -34.72
C LEU A 192 -4.02 -15.82 -33.30
N LEU A 193 -4.52 -14.70 -32.78
CA LEU A 193 -3.95 -14.04 -31.61
C LEU A 193 -4.87 -14.05 -30.39
N LEU A 194 -4.28 -14.34 -29.25
CA LEU A 194 -4.87 -14.24 -27.92
C LEU A 194 -4.70 -12.80 -27.40
N LYS A 195 -5.72 -12.21 -26.78
CA LYS A 195 -5.73 -10.83 -26.26
C LYS A 195 -6.30 -10.78 -24.83
N MET A 196 -5.75 -9.95 -23.94
CA MET A 196 -6.31 -9.62 -22.63
C MET A 196 -5.86 -8.22 -22.14
N VAL A 197 -6.77 -7.55 -21.43
CA VAL A 197 -6.65 -6.16 -20.99
C VAL A 197 -5.67 -6.03 -19.82
N VAL A 198 -4.69 -5.14 -19.97
CA VAL A 198 -3.78 -4.72 -18.91
C VAL A 198 -4.35 -3.46 -18.26
N LYS A 199 -4.59 -3.47 -16.95
CA LYS A 199 -4.83 -2.22 -16.21
C LYS A 199 -3.51 -1.45 -16.12
N ASN A 200 -3.32 -0.44 -16.96
CA ASN A 200 -2.33 0.60 -16.69
C ASN A 200 -2.83 1.44 -15.51
N SER A 201 -2.26 1.26 -14.31
CA SER A 201 -2.33 2.31 -13.31
C SER A 201 -1.19 3.28 -13.59
N GLU A 202 -1.46 4.34 -14.37
CA GLU A 202 -0.53 5.48 -14.43
C GLU A 202 -0.29 5.97 -13.00
N VAL A 203 0.99 6.10 -12.62
CA VAL A 203 1.37 6.68 -11.33
C VAL A 203 0.95 8.15 -11.35
N LYS A 204 0.04 8.55 -10.45
CA LYS A 204 -0.47 9.94 -10.39
C LYS A 204 0.27 10.80 -9.37
N MET A 205 0.94 10.17 -8.40
CA MET A 205 1.66 10.85 -7.35
C MET A 205 3.06 10.26 -7.21
N GLU A 206 4.06 11.10 -7.44
CA GLU A 206 5.47 10.78 -7.16
C GLU A 206 5.86 11.29 -5.77
N TYR A 207 6.76 10.55 -5.12
CA TYR A 207 7.23 10.92 -3.80
C TYR A 207 8.28 12.04 -3.81
N ASP A 208 8.09 13.03 -2.96
CA ASP A 208 9.06 14.08 -2.66
C ASP A 208 9.26 14.17 -1.13
N PRO A 209 10.49 13.98 -0.61
CA PRO A 209 10.75 14.03 0.82
C PRO A 209 10.60 15.41 1.45
N LYS A 210 10.53 16.51 0.68
CA LYS A 210 10.49 17.88 1.21
C LYS A 210 11.60 18.13 2.23
N ASN A 211 11.27 18.60 3.43
CA ASN A 211 12.18 18.78 4.56
C ASN A 211 12.13 17.62 5.57
N MET A 212 11.45 16.52 5.26
CA MET A 212 11.35 15.36 6.14
C MET A 212 12.74 14.74 6.35
N GLN A 213 13.14 14.59 7.62
CA GLN A 213 14.36 13.87 7.96
C GLN A 213 14.11 12.35 7.88
N PHE A 214 15.10 11.61 7.40
CA PHE A 214 15.07 10.16 7.30
C PHE A 214 16.14 9.53 8.20
N ARG A 215 15.76 8.47 8.92
CA ARG A 215 16.63 7.71 9.81
C ARG A 215 16.61 6.24 9.46
N ARG A 216 17.68 5.51 9.76
CA ARG A 216 17.63 4.05 9.69
C ARG A 216 16.68 3.52 10.76
N LEU A 217 15.91 2.49 10.43
CA LEU A 217 15.18 1.73 11.42
C LEU A 217 16.14 0.71 12.06
N GLY A 218 16.78 1.15 13.14
CA GLY A 218 17.82 0.39 13.82
C GLY A 218 19.04 0.10 12.94
N SER A 219 19.53 -1.13 12.99
CA SER A 219 20.65 -1.61 12.18
C SER A 219 20.27 -1.94 10.72
N SER A 220 18.98 -1.93 10.37
CA SER A 220 18.52 -2.26 9.03
C SER A 220 18.93 -1.22 7.96
N GLY A 221 18.82 -1.62 6.69
CA GLY A 221 18.97 -0.70 5.55
C GLY A 221 17.75 0.18 5.29
N LEU A 222 16.61 -0.11 5.92
CA LEU A 222 15.36 0.62 5.74
C LEU A 222 15.46 2.02 6.35
N ARG A 223 15.17 3.04 5.55
CA ARG A 223 15.11 4.43 6.01
C ARG A 223 13.66 4.84 6.19
N VAL A 224 13.31 5.24 7.40
CA VAL A 224 11.96 5.70 7.77
C VAL A 224 11.96 7.21 8.00
N PRO A 225 10.84 7.90 7.70
CA PRO A 225 10.70 9.32 8.02
C PRO A 225 10.61 9.50 9.54
N VAL A 226 11.15 10.61 10.05
CA VAL A 226 11.09 10.92 11.49
C VAL A 226 9.65 10.96 12.01
N PHE A 227 8.69 11.37 11.17
CA PHE A 227 7.27 11.27 11.46
C PHE A 227 6.58 10.33 10.46
N SER A 228 5.77 9.42 10.99
CA SER A 228 4.94 8.47 10.24
C SER A 228 3.46 8.66 10.59
N LEU A 229 2.56 8.02 9.85
CA LEU A 229 1.11 8.16 10.03
C LEU A 229 0.49 6.84 10.53
N GLY A 230 -0.28 6.88 11.61
CA GLY A 230 -0.98 5.71 12.17
C GLY A 230 -2.49 5.71 11.86
N GLY A 231 -3.03 4.53 11.57
CA GLY A 231 -4.47 4.35 11.29
C GLY A 231 -5.37 4.06 12.49
N TRP A 232 -4.80 3.94 13.70
CA TRP A 232 -5.54 3.53 14.90
C TRP A 232 -6.63 4.52 15.32
N LEU A 233 -7.87 4.03 15.51
CA LEU A 233 -9.11 4.75 15.79
C LEU A 233 -9.60 5.70 14.68
N THR A 234 -8.70 6.15 13.80
CA THR A 234 -8.99 7.14 12.75
C THR A 234 -9.53 6.46 11.50
N PHE A 235 -8.70 5.75 10.75
CA PHE A 235 -9.06 5.24 9.41
C PHE A 235 -9.94 4.01 9.53
N GLY A 236 -11.08 4.02 8.82
CA GLY A 236 -12.10 2.98 8.93
C GLY A 236 -12.91 3.03 10.24
N GLY A 237 -12.53 3.90 11.19
CA GLY A 237 -13.22 4.14 12.45
C GLY A 237 -13.95 5.48 12.43
N THR A 238 -13.39 6.47 13.14
CA THR A 238 -13.94 7.84 13.23
C THR A 238 -13.93 8.56 11.88
N VAL A 239 -13.01 8.23 10.97
CA VAL A 239 -12.83 8.87 9.66
C VAL A 239 -12.92 7.81 8.56
N LYS A 240 -13.76 8.04 7.55
CA LYS A 240 -14.04 7.11 6.45
C LYS A 240 -14.19 7.86 5.13
N GLY A 241 -13.85 7.24 4.00
CA GLY A 241 -14.07 7.78 2.66
C GLY A 241 -13.05 8.85 2.28
N ASP A 242 -13.50 9.89 1.56
CA ASP A 242 -12.63 10.96 1.04
C ASP A 242 -11.79 11.66 2.12
N PRO A 243 -12.27 11.92 3.36
CA PRO A 243 -11.42 12.46 4.41
C PRO A 243 -10.16 11.62 4.72
N VAL A 244 -10.21 10.29 4.61
CA VAL A 244 -9.01 9.44 4.77
C VAL A 244 -8.03 9.71 3.63
N LYS A 245 -8.54 9.80 2.39
CA LYS A 245 -7.74 10.11 1.20
C LYS A 245 -7.02 11.44 1.35
N GLU A 246 -7.73 12.49 1.79
CA GLU A 246 -7.13 13.82 1.96
C GLU A 246 -6.04 13.84 3.04
N ILE A 247 -6.21 13.10 4.15
CA ILE A 247 -5.19 12.99 5.21
C ILE A 247 -3.94 12.28 4.67
N VAL A 248 -4.11 11.13 4.02
CA VAL A 248 -2.98 10.34 3.47
C VAL A 248 -2.26 11.12 2.37
N LYS A 249 -3.01 11.76 1.47
CA LYS A 249 -2.46 12.64 0.43
C LYS A 249 -1.63 13.76 1.05
N THR A 250 -2.18 14.47 2.03
CA THR A 250 -1.49 15.57 2.72
C THR A 250 -0.21 15.08 3.41
N ALA A 251 -0.24 13.91 4.05
CA ALA A 251 0.94 13.31 4.66
C ALA A 251 2.03 13.02 3.61
N PHE A 252 1.65 12.38 2.50
CA PHE A 252 2.56 12.02 1.42
C PHE A 252 3.19 13.24 0.74
N GLU A 253 2.40 14.27 0.43
CA GLU A 253 2.87 15.52 -0.17
C GLU A 253 3.81 16.33 0.74
N ASN A 254 3.82 16.05 2.04
CA ASN A 254 4.68 16.68 3.04
C ASN A 254 5.78 15.74 3.55
N GLY A 255 6.14 14.72 2.76
CA GLY A 255 7.31 13.87 2.99
C GLY A 255 7.08 12.67 3.91
N ILE A 256 5.87 12.45 4.44
CA ILE A 256 5.55 11.21 5.18
C ILE A 256 5.23 10.11 4.18
N ASN A 257 6.08 9.08 4.09
CA ASN A 257 5.81 7.90 3.26
C ASN A 257 5.58 6.61 4.05
N MET A 258 5.52 6.68 5.38
CA MET A 258 5.29 5.52 6.24
C MET A 258 3.90 5.54 6.86
N ILE A 259 3.14 4.45 6.67
CA ILE A 259 1.77 4.28 7.21
C ILE A 259 1.71 3.00 8.05
N ASP A 260 1.26 3.15 9.29
CA ASP A 260 1.19 2.10 10.29
C ASP A 260 -0.25 1.63 10.58
N LEU A 261 -0.48 0.32 10.42
CA LEU A 261 -1.79 -0.34 10.44
C LEU A 261 -1.75 -1.63 11.25
N ALA A 262 -2.91 -2.19 11.56
CA ALA A 262 -3.02 -3.49 12.21
C ALA A 262 -4.35 -4.15 11.83
N GLU A 263 -4.38 -5.49 11.82
CA GLU A 263 -5.58 -6.23 11.42
C GLU A 263 -6.81 -5.83 12.23
N VAL A 264 -6.62 -5.53 13.52
CA VAL A 264 -7.70 -5.23 14.46
C VAL A 264 -8.24 -3.81 14.32
N TYR A 265 -7.51 -2.90 13.67
CA TYR A 265 -7.92 -1.50 13.58
C TYR A 265 -9.22 -1.38 12.78
N ALA A 266 -10.26 -0.93 13.47
CA ALA A 266 -11.63 -0.88 12.94
C ALA A 266 -12.07 -2.21 12.30
N HIS A 267 -11.71 -3.35 12.90
CA HIS A 267 -12.04 -4.68 12.38
C HIS A 267 -11.59 -4.89 10.92
N GLY A 268 -10.41 -4.37 10.57
CA GLY A 268 -9.81 -4.48 9.24
C GLY A 268 -10.21 -3.36 8.27
N ASP A 269 -11.17 -2.50 8.62
CA ASP A 269 -11.58 -1.39 7.75
C ASP A 269 -10.46 -0.34 7.57
N SER A 270 -9.55 -0.22 8.55
CA SER A 270 -8.38 0.66 8.40
C SER A 270 -7.49 0.24 7.22
N GLU A 271 -7.24 -1.06 7.08
CA GLU A 271 -6.46 -1.63 5.98
C GLU A 271 -7.20 -1.52 4.64
N ARG A 272 -8.53 -1.74 4.63
CA ARG A 272 -9.35 -1.58 3.42
C ARG A 272 -9.37 -0.15 2.92
N GLU A 273 -9.49 0.82 3.83
CA GLU A 273 -9.47 2.24 3.48
C GLU A 273 -8.12 2.67 2.93
N ILE A 274 -7.01 2.25 3.55
CA ILE A 274 -5.67 2.57 3.02
C ILE A 274 -5.43 1.89 1.68
N GLY A 275 -5.82 0.63 1.49
CA GLY A 275 -5.71 -0.05 0.20
C GLY A 275 -6.48 0.67 -0.91
N ARG A 276 -7.71 1.12 -0.63
CA ARG A 276 -8.51 1.96 -1.54
C ARG A 276 -7.80 3.27 -1.86
N VAL A 277 -7.28 3.97 -0.85
CA VAL A 277 -6.63 5.28 -1.03
C VAL A 277 -5.34 5.18 -1.84
N ILE A 278 -4.51 4.15 -1.62
CA ILE A 278 -3.29 3.92 -2.41
C ILE A 278 -3.63 3.72 -3.89
N GLU A 279 -4.67 2.93 -4.19
CA GLU A 279 -5.16 2.70 -5.56
C GLU A 279 -5.72 3.99 -6.19
N GLU A 280 -6.55 4.74 -5.48
CA GLU A 280 -7.17 5.98 -5.99
C GLU A 280 -6.14 7.09 -6.27
N LEU A 281 -5.17 7.25 -5.36
CA LEU A 281 -4.05 8.20 -5.52
C LEU A 281 -2.98 7.69 -6.50
N ALA A 282 -3.08 6.42 -6.92
CA ALA A 282 -2.09 5.74 -7.76
C ALA A 282 -0.65 6.02 -7.31
N ILE A 283 -0.41 5.89 -6.00
CA ILE A 283 0.93 6.03 -5.42
C ILE A 283 1.72 4.79 -5.78
N ARG A 284 2.96 4.98 -6.23
CA ARG A 284 3.87 3.87 -6.53
C ARG A 284 4.14 3.09 -5.24
N ARG A 285 3.87 1.78 -5.24
CA ARG A 285 4.04 0.94 -4.03
C ARG A 285 5.46 1.00 -3.45
N SER A 286 6.49 1.16 -4.29
CA SER A 286 7.89 1.29 -3.87
C SER A 286 8.22 2.58 -3.12
N ASP A 287 7.37 3.60 -3.24
CA ASP A 287 7.58 4.89 -2.58
C ASP A 287 7.05 4.87 -1.13
N LEU A 288 6.23 3.87 -0.78
CA LEU A 288 5.58 3.74 0.51
C LEU A 288 6.27 2.71 1.40
N ILE A 289 6.23 2.96 2.69
CA ILE A 289 6.55 2.02 3.76
C ILE A 289 5.25 1.70 4.49
N ILE A 290 4.70 0.50 4.29
CA ILE A 290 3.47 0.06 4.97
C ILE A 290 3.83 -0.93 6.06
N THR A 291 3.32 -0.70 7.27
CA THR A 291 3.48 -1.65 8.37
C THR A 291 2.14 -2.24 8.78
N GLY A 292 2.12 -3.55 9.00
CA GLY A 292 0.97 -4.29 9.54
C GLY A 292 1.29 -4.88 10.91
N LYS A 293 0.27 -5.20 11.71
CA LYS A 293 0.45 -5.89 13.00
C LYS A 293 -0.55 -7.02 13.16
N ILE A 294 -0.06 -8.16 13.63
CA ILE A 294 -0.84 -9.38 13.83
C ILE A 294 -0.86 -9.73 15.32
N PHE A 295 -2.06 -9.95 15.85
CA PHE A 295 -2.33 -10.61 17.14
C PHE A 295 -3.83 -10.78 17.39
N PHE A 296 -4.62 -9.71 17.28
CA PHE A 296 -5.95 -9.66 17.88
C PHE A 296 -7.08 -10.18 16.97
N GLY A 297 -6.79 -10.42 15.69
CA GLY A 297 -7.78 -10.76 14.68
C GLY A 297 -8.83 -9.68 14.48
N LEU A 298 -9.94 -10.07 13.83
CA LEU A 298 -11.07 -9.17 13.53
C LEU A 298 -12.22 -9.27 14.55
N GLY A 299 -12.04 -10.01 15.64
CA GLY A 299 -13.09 -10.27 16.63
C GLY A 299 -13.92 -11.54 16.39
N ARG A 300 -13.48 -12.41 15.46
CA ARG A 300 -13.99 -13.79 15.36
C ARG A 300 -13.70 -14.55 16.66
N LYS A 301 -14.54 -15.53 17.00
CA LYS A 301 -14.51 -16.26 18.28
C LYS A 301 -13.80 -17.62 18.20
N GLY A 302 -13.22 -17.97 17.06
CA GLY A 302 -12.50 -19.22 16.90
C GLY A 302 -11.20 -19.25 17.72
N PRO A 303 -10.74 -20.44 18.14
CA PRO A 303 -9.57 -20.57 18.99
C PRO A 303 -8.27 -20.14 18.30
N ASN A 304 -8.25 -20.07 16.97
CA ASN A 304 -7.08 -19.71 16.15
C ASN A 304 -7.20 -18.32 15.50
N ASP A 305 -8.19 -17.53 15.90
CA ASP A 305 -8.42 -16.18 15.32
C ASP A 305 -7.59 -15.08 15.98
N ARG A 306 -6.64 -15.45 16.84
CA ARG A 306 -5.73 -14.54 17.55
C ARG A 306 -4.45 -15.23 18.03
N GLY A 307 -3.53 -14.42 18.53
CA GLY A 307 -2.24 -14.83 19.07
C GLY A 307 -1.13 -14.77 18.03
N LEU A 308 -0.01 -15.43 18.32
CA LEU A 308 1.16 -15.49 17.46
C LEU A 308 1.50 -16.92 17.02
N SER A 309 0.50 -17.80 16.99
CA SER A 309 0.68 -19.11 16.37
C SER A 309 1.06 -18.95 14.90
N ARG A 310 1.81 -19.92 14.37
CA ARG A 310 2.17 -19.94 12.95
C ARG A 310 0.95 -19.81 12.05
N LYS A 311 -0.17 -20.43 12.44
CA LYS A 311 -1.45 -20.36 11.73
C LYS A 311 -1.96 -18.92 11.67
N HIS A 312 -2.12 -18.25 12.82
CA HIS A 312 -2.67 -16.89 12.85
C HIS A 312 -1.73 -15.87 12.20
N ILE A 313 -0.40 -16.01 12.36
CA ILE A 313 0.56 -15.13 11.68
C ILE A 313 0.41 -15.22 10.16
N ILE A 314 0.41 -16.44 9.60
CA ILE A 314 0.35 -16.63 8.14
C ILE A 314 -1.02 -16.21 7.59
N GLU A 315 -2.12 -16.63 8.22
CA GLU A 315 -3.48 -16.30 7.78
C GLU A 315 -3.76 -14.81 7.95
N GLY A 316 -3.41 -14.23 9.11
CA GLY A 316 -3.59 -12.81 9.39
C GLY A 316 -2.82 -11.90 8.43
N VAL A 317 -1.58 -12.26 8.05
CA VAL A 317 -0.83 -11.53 7.01
C VAL A 317 -1.51 -11.66 5.65
N ASN A 318 -1.92 -12.86 5.23
CA ASN A 318 -2.61 -13.03 3.94
C ASN A 318 -3.88 -12.18 3.87
N GLU A 319 -4.72 -12.24 4.92
CA GLU A 319 -5.94 -11.45 4.97
C GLU A 319 -5.64 -9.93 5.03
N THR A 320 -4.53 -9.51 5.67
CA THR A 320 -4.07 -8.11 5.69
C THR A 320 -3.70 -7.63 4.28
N LEU A 321 -2.94 -8.43 3.53
CA LEU A 321 -2.54 -8.13 2.16
C LEU A 321 -3.74 -8.02 1.22
N GLU A 322 -4.72 -8.92 1.36
CA GLU A 322 -5.99 -8.86 0.63
C GLU A 322 -6.76 -7.57 0.92
N ARG A 323 -6.84 -7.14 2.20
CA ARG A 323 -7.51 -5.89 2.57
C ARG A 323 -6.79 -4.67 2.02
N LEU A 324 -5.45 -4.68 2.05
CA LEU A 324 -4.60 -3.62 1.52
C LEU A 324 -4.50 -3.60 -0.01
N ARG A 325 -4.88 -4.68 -0.70
CA ARG A 325 -4.73 -4.83 -2.16
C ARG A 325 -3.27 -4.70 -2.61
N THR A 326 -2.35 -5.30 -1.86
CA THR A 326 -0.90 -5.29 -2.11
C THR A 326 -0.33 -6.69 -1.92
N ASP A 327 0.80 -6.98 -2.56
CA ASP A 327 1.47 -8.28 -2.44
C ASP A 327 2.34 -8.39 -1.19
N TYR A 328 2.76 -7.25 -0.63
CA TYR A 328 3.62 -7.19 0.55
C TYR A 328 3.37 -5.96 1.43
N VAL A 329 3.74 -6.09 2.71
CA VAL A 329 4.00 -4.99 3.64
C VAL A 329 5.51 -4.84 3.84
N ASP A 330 6.00 -3.66 4.20
CA ASP A 330 7.43 -3.46 4.42
C ASP A 330 7.87 -4.08 5.74
N ILE A 331 7.02 -3.96 6.78
CA ILE A 331 7.26 -4.56 8.09
C ILE A 331 5.96 -5.19 8.61
N VAL A 332 6.06 -6.41 9.11
CA VAL A 332 4.99 -7.01 9.92
C VAL A 332 5.42 -7.08 11.39
N PHE A 333 4.60 -6.53 12.29
CA PHE A 333 4.88 -6.57 13.72
C PHE A 333 4.05 -7.65 14.42
N ALA A 334 4.66 -8.32 15.39
CA ALA A 334 3.93 -8.99 16.46
C ALA A 334 3.27 -7.93 17.35
N HIS A 335 1.95 -7.78 17.27
CA HIS A 335 1.26 -6.65 17.92
C HIS A 335 1.38 -6.69 19.45
N ARG A 336 1.46 -7.88 20.06
CA ARG A 336 1.71 -8.09 21.50
C ARG A 336 2.49 -9.38 21.70
N PRO A 337 3.18 -9.57 22.84
CA PRO A 337 3.78 -10.86 23.15
C PRO A 337 2.69 -11.91 23.38
N ASP A 338 2.94 -13.14 22.93
CA ASP A 338 2.06 -14.27 23.16
C ASP A 338 2.76 -15.30 24.07
N PRO A 339 2.44 -15.35 25.38
CA PRO A 339 3.05 -16.31 26.29
C PRO A 339 2.57 -17.75 26.07
N THR A 340 1.57 -17.97 25.21
CA THR A 340 1.00 -19.29 24.94
C THR A 340 1.65 -19.99 23.75
N VAL A 341 2.49 -19.27 22.99
CA VAL A 341 3.16 -19.78 21.79
C VAL A 341 4.68 -19.77 22.00
N PRO A 342 5.39 -20.89 21.74
CA PRO A 342 6.84 -20.93 21.85
C PRO A 342 7.53 -19.90 20.93
N MET A 343 8.56 -19.20 21.44
CA MET A 343 9.29 -18.19 20.67
C MET A 343 9.84 -18.71 19.34
N GLU A 344 10.30 -19.97 19.31
CA GLU A 344 10.75 -20.62 18.08
C GLU A 344 9.67 -20.66 16.99
N GLU A 345 8.42 -20.95 17.34
CA GLU A 345 7.32 -20.96 16.39
C GLU A 345 7.05 -19.56 15.84
N VAL A 346 7.04 -18.55 16.73
CA VAL A 346 6.83 -17.13 16.37
C VAL A 346 7.90 -16.66 15.38
N VAL A 347 9.19 -16.86 15.71
CA VAL A 347 10.32 -16.44 14.86
C VAL A 347 10.29 -17.15 13.51
N ARG A 348 10.02 -18.47 13.48
CA ARG A 348 9.88 -19.24 12.22
C ARG A 348 8.68 -18.79 11.38
N ALA A 349 7.59 -18.39 12.01
CA ALA A 349 6.40 -17.92 11.30
C ALA A 349 6.66 -16.57 10.60
N PHE A 350 7.28 -15.61 11.30
CA PHE A 350 7.66 -14.33 10.67
C PHE A 350 8.73 -14.49 9.59
N ASN A 351 9.70 -15.37 9.79
CA ASN A 351 10.68 -15.69 8.74
C ASN A 351 10.02 -16.30 7.50
N HIS A 352 9.05 -17.19 7.67
CA HIS A 352 8.29 -17.73 6.55
C HIS A 352 7.52 -16.64 5.77
N VAL A 353 6.95 -15.66 6.47
CA VAL A 353 6.29 -14.50 5.82
C VAL A 353 7.30 -13.70 4.99
N ILE A 354 8.53 -13.54 5.48
CA ILE A 354 9.60 -12.85 4.74
C ILE A 354 10.08 -13.68 3.53
N GLU A 355 10.38 -14.95 3.73
CA GLU A 355 10.86 -15.87 2.68
C GLU A 355 9.84 -16.06 1.55
N THR A 356 8.55 -15.91 1.84
CA THR A 356 7.47 -15.96 0.85
C THR A 356 7.18 -14.61 0.18
N GLY A 357 7.98 -13.58 0.47
CA GLY A 357 7.88 -12.26 -0.15
C GLY A 357 6.70 -11.41 0.32
N LYS A 358 6.05 -11.77 1.42
CA LYS A 358 4.86 -11.08 1.96
C LYS A 358 5.22 -9.96 2.93
N ALA A 359 6.44 -9.98 3.47
CA ALA A 359 7.03 -8.86 4.17
C ALA A 359 8.53 -8.75 3.86
N PHE A 360 9.12 -7.55 3.95
CA PHE A 360 10.59 -7.42 3.88
C PHE A 360 11.25 -7.61 5.25
N TYR A 361 10.60 -7.13 6.30
CA TYR A 361 11.11 -7.20 7.66
C TYR A 361 10.00 -7.59 8.64
N TRP A 362 10.38 -7.92 9.87
CA TRP A 362 9.45 -8.07 10.97
C TRP A 362 9.94 -7.34 12.22
N GLY A 363 9.01 -7.06 13.13
CA GLY A 363 9.29 -6.38 14.39
C GLY A 363 8.37 -6.84 15.51
N THR A 364 8.57 -6.25 16.69
CA THR A 364 7.83 -6.57 17.91
C THR A 364 7.09 -5.33 18.44
N SER A 365 6.04 -5.48 19.24
CA SER A 365 5.31 -4.33 19.81
C SER A 365 4.79 -4.59 21.22
N GLU A 366 5.18 -3.71 22.15
CA GLU A 366 5.01 -3.86 23.59
C GLU A 366 5.61 -5.16 24.15
N TRP A 367 6.77 -5.57 23.62
CA TRP A 367 7.55 -6.70 24.14
C TRP A 367 8.58 -6.21 25.17
N SER A 368 8.86 -7.03 26.18
CA SER A 368 9.97 -6.73 27.10
C SER A 368 11.34 -6.90 26.43
N ALA A 369 12.37 -6.25 26.96
CA ALA A 369 13.75 -6.41 26.46
C ALA A 369 14.19 -7.88 26.46
N ARG A 370 13.76 -8.63 27.49
CA ARG A 370 14.00 -10.07 27.60
C ARG A 370 13.37 -10.86 26.44
N GLN A 371 12.13 -10.55 26.06
CA GLN A 371 11.44 -11.26 24.97
C GLN A 371 12.06 -10.93 23.61
N VAL A 372 12.48 -9.68 23.40
CA VAL A 372 13.22 -9.31 22.19
C VAL A 372 14.57 -10.03 22.14
N GLU A 373 15.30 -10.09 23.25
CA GLU A 373 16.56 -10.85 23.34
C GLU A 373 16.34 -12.34 23.06
N GLU A 374 15.27 -12.94 23.57
CA GLU A 374 14.91 -14.33 23.28
C GLU A 374 14.65 -14.55 21.79
N ALA A 375 13.92 -13.64 21.13
CA ALA A 375 13.71 -13.69 19.69
C ALA A 375 15.02 -13.60 18.90
N HIS A 376 15.93 -12.69 19.28
CA HIS A 376 17.27 -12.59 18.69
C HIS A 376 18.09 -13.86 18.91
N HIS A 377 18.05 -14.43 20.11
CA HIS A 377 18.75 -15.68 20.43
C HIS A 377 18.25 -16.84 19.57
N VAL A 378 16.93 -17.03 19.49
CA VAL A 378 16.30 -18.06 18.66
C VAL A 378 16.67 -17.86 17.19
N ALA A 379 16.58 -16.62 16.69
CA ALA A 379 16.93 -16.31 15.31
C ALA A 379 18.39 -16.65 15.00
N SER A 380 19.32 -16.22 15.85
CA SER A 380 20.75 -16.54 15.70
C SER A 380 21.03 -18.03 15.75
N LYS A 381 20.43 -18.76 16.71
CA LYS A 381 20.60 -20.22 16.86
C LYS A 381 20.12 -21.00 15.63
N LEU A 382 19.06 -20.52 14.99
CA LEU A 382 18.40 -21.20 13.87
C LEU A 382 18.79 -20.64 12.51
N ASN A 383 19.72 -19.68 12.46
CA ASN A 383 20.11 -18.96 11.25
C ASN A 383 18.90 -18.30 10.53
N LEU A 384 18.03 -17.68 11.32
CA LEU A 384 16.84 -16.95 10.88
C LEU A 384 17.05 -15.44 11.07
N ILE A 385 16.17 -14.65 10.44
CA ILE A 385 16.13 -13.19 10.51
C ILE A 385 15.53 -12.76 11.86
N PRO A 386 16.25 -12.03 12.72
CA PRO A 386 15.72 -11.46 13.96
C PRO A 386 14.76 -10.29 13.68
N PRO A 387 13.95 -9.85 14.67
CA PRO A 387 13.17 -8.63 14.49
C PRO A 387 14.11 -7.43 14.33
N ILE A 388 13.68 -6.37 13.64
CA ILE A 388 14.55 -5.19 13.39
C ILE A 388 14.18 -3.96 14.21
N SER A 389 13.00 -3.97 14.84
CA SER A 389 12.46 -2.82 15.55
C SER A 389 11.43 -3.23 16.58
N GLU A 390 11.35 -2.44 17.64
CA GLU A 390 10.22 -2.43 18.55
C GLU A 390 9.26 -1.28 18.23
N GLN A 391 7.96 -1.54 18.27
CA GLN A 391 6.93 -0.51 18.34
C GLN A 391 6.43 -0.31 19.77
N VAL A 392 6.85 0.79 20.40
CA VAL A 392 6.70 1.04 21.85
C VAL A 392 6.01 2.37 22.15
N GLN A 393 5.25 2.41 23.25
CA GLN A 393 4.71 3.64 23.78
C GLN A 393 5.83 4.53 24.33
N TYR A 394 5.90 5.78 23.88
CA TYR A 394 6.85 6.74 24.45
C TYR A 394 6.36 8.17 24.33
N HIS A 395 6.41 8.88 25.46
CA HIS A 395 6.08 10.30 25.59
C HIS A 395 6.54 10.80 26.96
N CYS A 396 6.50 12.11 27.23
CA CYS A 396 7.03 12.68 28.48
C CYS A 396 6.43 12.05 29.76
N LEU A 397 5.20 11.54 29.69
CA LEU A 397 4.51 10.85 30.80
C LEU A 397 4.75 9.33 30.88
N HIS A 398 5.50 8.73 29.95
CA HIS A 398 5.74 7.28 29.87
C HIS A 398 7.10 6.99 29.22
N ARG A 399 8.12 6.72 30.04
CA ARG A 399 9.54 6.73 29.63
C ARG A 399 10.31 5.45 29.98
N GLN A 400 9.92 4.74 31.04
CA GLN A 400 10.71 3.68 31.67
C GLN A 400 11.20 2.60 30.68
N ARG A 401 10.31 2.01 29.88
CA ARG A 401 10.69 0.92 28.96
C ARG A 401 11.62 1.40 27.86
N PHE A 402 11.24 2.49 27.20
CA PHE A 402 11.98 3.02 26.05
C PHE A 402 13.36 3.56 26.44
N GLU A 403 13.49 4.28 27.55
CA GLU A 403 14.75 4.93 27.93
C GLU A 403 15.65 4.07 28.84
N SER A 404 15.10 3.10 29.58
CA SER A 404 15.89 2.26 30.51
C SER A 404 15.90 0.79 30.11
N GLU A 405 14.74 0.14 30.03
CA GLU A 405 14.64 -1.31 29.77
C GLU A 405 15.32 -1.72 28.45
N TYR A 406 15.16 -0.91 27.39
CA TYR A 406 15.72 -1.19 26.06
C TYR A 406 17.16 -0.75 25.86
N GLN A 407 17.82 -0.13 26.86
CA GLN A 407 19.19 0.35 26.71
C GLN A 407 20.13 -0.73 26.17
N TYR A 408 20.02 -1.95 26.70
CA TYR A 408 20.81 -3.09 26.23
C TYR A 408 20.59 -3.44 24.76
N LEU A 409 19.34 -3.35 24.28
CA LEU A 409 19.00 -3.64 22.88
C LEU A 409 19.63 -2.61 21.94
N TYR A 410 19.61 -1.33 22.33
CA TYR A 410 20.26 -0.27 21.58
C TYR A 410 21.77 -0.51 21.49
N ASP A 411 22.42 -0.76 22.62
CA ASP A 411 23.87 -0.93 22.68
C ASP A 411 24.33 -2.19 21.91
N LYS A 412 23.57 -3.28 21.98
CA LYS A 412 23.95 -4.57 21.40
C LYS A 412 23.60 -4.70 19.92
N TYR A 413 22.40 -4.27 19.52
CA TYR A 413 21.86 -4.54 18.19
C TYR A 413 21.71 -3.28 17.33
N ASN A 414 22.01 -2.10 17.89
CA ASN A 414 21.60 -0.82 17.32
C ASN A 414 20.10 -0.85 17.01
N TYR A 415 19.30 -1.32 17.96
CA TYR A 415 17.89 -1.63 17.75
C TYR A 415 17.07 -0.35 17.52
N GLY A 416 16.21 -0.35 16.49
CA GLY A 416 15.37 0.79 16.16
C GLY A 416 14.05 0.77 16.92
N THR A 417 13.39 1.93 17.01
CA THR A 417 12.02 1.98 17.50
C THR A 417 11.09 2.80 16.61
N THR A 418 9.84 2.34 16.54
CA THR A 418 8.72 3.11 16.04
C THR A 418 7.86 3.51 17.23
N ILE A 419 7.80 4.80 17.57
CA ILE A 419 7.11 5.26 18.78
C ILE A 419 5.64 5.51 18.48
N PHE A 420 4.74 5.04 19.34
CA PHE A 420 3.32 5.39 19.26
C PHE A 420 2.85 6.22 20.46
N SER A 421 1.70 6.87 20.28
CA SER A 421 1.04 7.69 21.32
C SER A 421 1.92 8.82 21.89
N ALA A 422 2.80 9.44 21.07
CA ALA A 422 3.69 10.52 21.51
C ALA A 422 2.97 11.73 22.15
N LEU A 423 1.68 11.92 21.85
CA LEU A 423 0.83 12.94 22.47
C LEU A 423 -0.05 12.43 23.63
N ALA A 424 0.19 11.21 24.13
CA ALA A 424 -0.56 10.56 25.19
C ALA A 424 -2.09 10.61 24.96
N SER A 425 -2.53 10.11 23.78
CA SER A 425 -3.95 10.18 23.34
C SER A 425 -4.53 11.60 23.27
N GLY A 426 -3.67 12.62 23.16
CA GLY A 426 -4.02 14.03 23.10
C GLY A 426 -3.82 14.79 24.41
N LEU A 427 -3.40 14.13 25.49
CA LEU A 427 -3.14 14.79 26.77
C LEU A 427 -2.04 15.85 26.67
N LEU A 428 -0.98 15.58 25.91
CA LEU A 428 0.14 16.51 25.71
C LEU A 428 -0.15 17.60 24.66
N THR A 429 -1.42 17.89 24.39
CA THR A 429 -1.83 19.01 23.53
C THR A 429 -2.40 20.18 24.33
N GLY A 430 -2.52 20.04 25.66
CA GLY A 430 -3.17 21.03 26.53
C GLY A 430 -4.70 21.08 26.42
N LYS A 431 -5.31 20.42 25.42
CA LYS A 431 -6.77 20.50 25.18
C LYS A 431 -7.64 20.02 26.35
N TYR A 432 -7.09 19.23 27.26
CA TYR A 432 -7.81 18.68 28.42
C TYR A 432 -7.53 19.45 29.73
N ASN A 433 -6.81 20.58 29.67
CA ASN A 433 -6.43 21.34 30.87
C ASN A 433 -7.64 21.86 31.67
N ASP A 434 -8.76 22.11 30.98
CA ASP A 434 -9.99 22.70 31.55
C ASP A 434 -11.20 21.75 31.41
N GLY A 435 -10.96 20.45 31.25
CA GLY A 435 -12.00 19.43 31.07
C GLY A 435 -11.97 18.77 29.69
N ILE A 436 -12.96 17.92 29.38
CA ILE A 436 -13.00 17.15 28.13
C ILE A 436 -13.75 17.95 27.04
N PRO A 437 -13.08 18.41 25.97
CA PRO A 437 -13.75 19.13 24.90
C PRO A 437 -14.65 18.21 24.07
N LYS A 438 -15.77 18.75 23.56
CA LYS A 438 -16.61 18.05 22.58
C LYS A 438 -15.84 17.71 21.31
N GLY A 439 -16.09 16.53 20.73
CA GLY A 439 -15.40 16.03 19.55
C GLY A 439 -13.95 15.62 19.81
N SER A 440 -13.47 15.68 21.05
CA SER A 440 -12.16 15.15 21.42
C SER A 440 -12.16 13.62 21.43
N ARG A 441 -10.98 13.01 21.53
CA ARG A 441 -10.85 11.54 21.57
C ARG A 441 -11.54 10.94 22.79
N PHE A 442 -11.46 11.61 23.95
CA PHE A 442 -12.12 11.15 25.17
C PHE A 442 -13.65 11.35 25.14
N ASP A 443 -14.14 12.36 24.42
CA ASP A 443 -15.58 12.57 24.21
C ASP A 443 -16.20 11.55 23.23
N THR A 444 -15.48 11.25 22.13
CA THR A 444 -15.97 10.36 21.07
C THR A 444 -15.79 8.87 21.37
N ASN A 445 -14.90 8.51 22.32
CA ASN A 445 -14.60 7.12 22.67
C ASN A 445 -14.59 6.90 24.21
N PRO A 446 -15.66 7.25 24.94
CA PRO A 446 -15.65 7.30 26.39
C PRO A 446 -15.49 5.92 27.04
N GLU A 447 -16.12 4.88 26.50
CA GLU A 447 -16.01 3.51 27.02
C GLU A 447 -14.59 2.96 26.89
N PHE A 448 -13.93 3.23 25.75
CA PHE A 448 -12.55 2.78 25.53
C PHE A 448 -11.56 3.50 26.47
N PHE A 449 -11.78 4.79 26.73
CA PHE A 449 -10.92 5.60 27.60
C PHE A 449 -11.45 5.75 29.02
N LYS A 450 -12.42 4.93 29.46
CA LYS A 450 -13.11 5.06 30.75
C LYS A 450 -12.14 5.24 31.92
N ASN A 451 -11.16 4.34 32.04
CA ASN A 451 -10.16 4.39 33.11
C ASN A 451 -9.31 5.67 33.05
N THR A 452 -8.96 6.12 31.84
CA THR A 452 -8.20 7.37 31.66
C THR A 452 -9.05 8.57 32.05
N ILE A 453 -10.31 8.63 31.60
CA ILE A 453 -11.26 9.71 31.92
C ILE A 453 -11.50 9.79 33.42
N GLU A 454 -11.80 8.67 34.08
CA GLU A 454 -11.97 8.60 35.53
C GLU A 454 -10.70 9.00 36.29
N SER A 455 -9.51 8.74 35.72
CA SER A 455 -8.25 9.14 36.34
C SER A 455 -8.03 10.65 36.30
N LEU A 456 -8.57 11.36 35.29
CA LEU A 456 -8.38 12.82 35.16
C LEU A 456 -8.96 13.58 36.34
N SER A 457 -10.05 13.09 36.96
CA SER A 457 -10.64 13.71 38.16
C SER A 457 -9.95 13.31 39.47
N LYS A 458 -8.99 12.38 39.44
CA LYS A 458 -8.22 11.94 40.62
C LYS A 458 -6.95 12.78 40.77
N GLU A 459 -6.37 12.75 41.96
CA GLU A 459 -5.15 13.51 42.30
C GLU A 459 -4.01 13.28 41.30
N ASP A 460 -3.75 12.02 40.93
CA ASP A 460 -2.70 11.69 39.95
C ASP A 460 -2.98 12.23 38.55
N GLY A 461 -4.25 12.29 38.13
CA GLY A 461 -4.64 12.88 36.85
C GLY A 461 -4.48 14.40 36.86
N GLN A 462 -4.88 15.06 37.95
CA GLN A 462 -4.69 16.50 38.13
C GLN A 462 -3.21 16.87 38.16
N LYS A 463 -2.35 16.10 38.85
CA LYS A 463 -0.89 16.27 38.79
C LYS A 463 -0.34 16.17 37.36
N LYS A 464 -0.87 15.25 36.53
CA LYS A 464 -0.48 15.17 35.12
C LYS A 464 -0.93 16.41 34.33
N ILE A 465 -2.14 16.90 34.56
CA ILE A 465 -2.65 18.12 33.92
C ILE A 465 -1.79 19.34 34.29
N GLU A 466 -1.43 19.50 35.57
CA GLU A 466 -0.57 20.61 36.00
C GLU A 466 0.82 20.56 35.33
N LYS A 467 1.43 19.36 35.19
CA LYS A 467 2.66 19.18 34.41
C LYS A 467 2.49 19.57 32.94
N VAL A 468 1.33 19.28 32.34
CA VAL A 468 1.02 19.71 30.96
C VAL A 468 0.85 21.22 30.87
N LYS A 469 0.22 21.87 31.85
CA LYS A 469 0.11 23.34 31.92
C LYS A 469 1.49 23.99 32.04
N GLU A 470 2.37 23.45 32.89
CA GLU A 470 3.75 23.92 33.02
C GLU A 470 4.53 23.75 31.72
N LEU A 471 4.40 22.61 31.04
CA LEU A 471 4.99 22.38 29.72
C LEU A 471 4.44 23.38 28.68
N THR A 472 3.15 23.69 28.74
CA THR A 472 2.50 24.67 27.85
C THR A 472 3.11 26.06 28.06
N ALA A 473 3.19 26.52 29.31
CA ALA A 473 3.82 27.79 29.66
C ALA A 473 5.31 27.84 29.24
N PHE A 474 6.01 26.70 29.30
CA PHE A 474 7.39 26.60 28.82
C PHE A 474 7.50 26.68 27.30
N ALA A 475 6.58 26.04 26.56
CA ALA A 475 6.54 26.04 25.10
C ALA A 475 6.20 27.43 24.51
N GLU A 476 5.30 28.14 25.18
CA GLU A 476 4.73 29.43 24.75
C GLU A 476 5.47 30.66 25.31
N LYS A 477 6.56 30.46 26.07
CA LYS A 477 7.23 31.56 26.79
C LYS A 477 7.77 32.64 25.85
N ASP A 478 7.52 33.89 26.23
CA ASP A 478 7.68 35.13 25.44
C ASP A 478 9.11 35.42 24.93
N ILE A 479 9.17 36.06 23.76
CA ILE A 479 10.32 36.36 22.89
C ILE A 479 11.37 37.29 23.54
N ASN A 480 11.04 37.91 24.67
CA ASN A 480 11.88 38.89 25.37
C ASN A 480 12.81 38.27 26.43
N THR A 481 12.74 36.95 26.66
CA THR A 481 13.71 36.23 27.50
C THR A 481 14.71 35.45 26.62
N VAL A 482 15.88 36.04 26.42
CA VAL A 482 16.97 35.71 25.46
C VAL A 482 17.48 34.25 25.47
N ALA A 483 17.01 33.36 26.34
CA ALA A 483 17.71 32.08 26.55
C ALA A 483 17.24 30.91 25.67
N LEU A 484 15.95 30.78 25.30
CA LEU A 484 15.45 29.58 24.60
C LEU A 484 14.25 29.91 23.69
N GLU A 485 14.52 30.15 22.41
CA GLU A 485 13.51 30.52 21.39
C GLU A 485 12.69 29.31 20.89
N LEU A 486 11.80 28.74 21.72
CA LEU A 486 10.91 27.67 21.27
C LEU A 486 9.71 28.21 20.49
N ASN A 487 8.92 29.11 21.10
CA ASN A 487 7.71 29.75 20.55
C ASN A 487 6.87 28.80 19.68
N CYS A 488 6.39 27.72 20.28
CA CYS A 488 5.67 26.66 19.59
C CYS A 488 4.52 26.13 20.45
N SER A 489 3.59 25.41 19.84
CA SER A 489 2.54 24.74 20.61
C SER A 489 3.12 23.61 21.47
N VAL A 490 2.47 23.32 22.60
CA VAL A 490 2.85 22.21 23.48
C VAL A 490 2.85 20.85 22.76
N SER A 491 1.96 20.66 21.77
CA SER A 491 1.94 19.45 20.95
C SER A 491 3.20 19.33 20.10
N ASN A 492 3.65 20.42 19.48
CA ASN A 492 4.86 20.42 18.65
C ASN A 492 6.10 20.17 19.50
N LEU A 493 6.16 20.77 20.71
CA LEU A 493 7.23 20.51 21.66
C LEU A 493 7.26 19.05 22.12
N ALA A 494 6.11 18.46 22.46
CA ALA A 494 6.03 17.07 22.88
C ALA A 494 6.45 16.09 21.77
N LEU A 495 6.02 16.32 20.53
CA LEU A 495 6.44 15.52 19.37
C LEU A 495 7.94 15.65 19.11
N ALA A 496 8.49 16.87 19.12
CA ALA A 496 9.92 17.13 18.94
C ALA A 496 10.77 16.53 20.07
N TRP A 497 10.29 16.58 21.31
CA TRP A 497 10.95 15.94 22.46
C TRP A 497 11.03 14.42 22.29
N ALA A 498 9.95 13.77 21.85
CA ALA A 498 9.96 12.34 21.59
C ALA A 498 10.91 12.00 20.42
N ALA A 499 10.81 12.75 19.33
CA ALA A 499 11.61 12.55 18.11
C ALA A 499 13.10 12.92 18.26
N SER A 500 13.49 13.71 19.27
CA SER A 500 14.90 14.06 19.52
C SER A 500 15.68 12.98 20.24
N HIS A 501 15.04 11.93 20.75
CA HIS A 501 15.77 10.80 21.32
C HIS A 501 16.49 10.04 20.19
N PRO A 502 17.79 9.71 20.30
CA PRO A 502 18.55 9.11 19.20
C PRO A 502 18.00 7.74 18.76
N ASN A 503 17.43 6.97 19.70
CA ASN A 503 16.84 5.66 19.42
C ASN A 503 15.39 5.73 18.89
N ALA A 504 14.81 6.93 18.75
CA ALA A 504 13.51 7.14 18.10
C ALA A 504 13.71 7.17 16.58
N SER A 505 13.52 6.04 15.89
CA SER A 505 13.67 6.02 14.43
C SER A 505 12.53 6.76 13.74
N THR A 506 11.29 6.58 14.22
CA THR A 506 10.10 7.31 13.75
C THR A 506 9.09 7.50 14.88
N VAL A 507 8.30 8.56 14.81
CA VAL A 507 7.17 8.86 15.70
C VAL A 507 5.87 8.80 14.90
N ILE A 508 4.99 7.87 15.28
CA ILE A 508 3.71 7.61 14.62
C ILE A 508 2.70 8.66 15.08
N LEU A 509 2.29 9.52 14.14
CA LEU A 509 1.30 10.56 14.32
C LEU A 509 -0.11 10.00 14.13
N GLY A 510 -1.08 10.57 14.85
CA GLY A 510 -2.50 10.36 14.58
C GLY A 510 -3.14 11.67 14.12
N ALA A 511 -3.97 11.61 13.09
CA ALA A 511 -4.71 12.77 12.58
C ALA A 511 -6.13 12.37 12.17
N THR A 512 -7.11 13.21 12.49
CA THR A 512 -8.51 13.09 12.05
C THR A 512 -8.87 14.05 10.92
N LYS A 513 -7.94 14.96 10.56
CA LYS A 513 -8.11 15.94 9.48
C LYS A 513 -6.74 16.39 8.93
N PRO A 514 -6.64 16.81 7.66
CA PRO A 514 -5.39 17.23 7.03
C PRO A 514 -4.61 18.31 7.81
N GLU A 515 -5.30 19.27 8.41
CA GLU A 515 -4.65 20.41 9.08
C GLU A 515 -3.85 19.95 10.31
N GLN A 516 -4.25 18.85 10.94
CA GLN A 516 -3.49 18.27 12.05
C GLN A 516 -2.16 17.65 11.57
N VAL A 517 -2.11 17.13 10.35
CA VAL A 517 -0.85 16.63 9.77
C VAL A 517 0.12 17.80 9.59
N ILE A 518 -0.35 18.87 8.96
CA ILE A 518 0.45 20.09 8.74
C ILE A 518 0.91 20.69 10.07
N ASP A 519 0.02 20.79 11.06
CA ASP A 519 0.37 21.35 12.36
C ASP A 519 1.39 20.49 13.11
N ASN A 520 1.21 19.16 13.13
CA ASN A 520 2.16 18.24 13.75
C ASN A 520 3.55 18.32 13.09
N LEU A 521 3.63 18.55 11.77
CA LEU A 521 4.90 18.64 11.05
C LEU A 521 5.72 19.89 11.38
N LYS A 522 5.13 20.92 11.97
CA LYS A 522 5.90 22.04 12.55
C LYS A 522 6.84 21.58 13.68
N ALA A 523 6.60 20.40 14.26
CA ALA A 523 7.55 19.78 15.19
C ALA A 523 8.93 19.52 14.57
N LEU A 524 9.07 19.43 13.23
CA LEU A 524 10.37 19.35 12.55
C LEU A 524 11.22 20.61 12.79
N GLU A 525 10.60 21.78 12.87
CA GLU A 525 11.30 23.04 13.16
C GLU A 525 11.75 23.10 14.62
N VAL A 526 10.93 22.57 15.52
CA VAL A 526 11.21 22.51 16.96
C VAL A 526 12.28 21.45 17.27
N LEU A 527 12.30 20.34 16.52
CA LEU A 527 13.24 19.24 16.69
C LEU A 527 14.70 19.70 16.71
N ASN A 528 15.06 20.60 15.79
CA ASN A 528 16.42 21.15 15.69
C ASN A 528 16.79 22.05 16.88
N LYS A 529 15.80 22.46 17.69
CA LYS A 529 15.99 23.31 18.85
C LYS A 529 16.09 22.51 20.16
N ILE A 530 15.81 21.21 20.18
CA ILE A 530 15.85 20.41 21.42
C ILE A 530 17.29 20.15 21.84
N THR A 531 17.88 21.10 22.59
CA THR A 531 19.20 20.95 23.19
C THR A 531 19.13 20.11 24.48
N PRO A 532 20.28 19.62 25.00
CA PRO A 532 20.34 18.97 26.32
C PRO A 532 19.73 19.83 27.43
N GLU A 533 19.92 21.15 27.40
CA GLU A 533 19.35 22.07 28.40
C GLU A 533 17.82 22.15 28.32
N ILE A 534 17.25 22.15 27.11
CA ILE A 534 15.79 22.10 26.92
C ILE A 534 15.24 20.77 27.41
N ARG A 535 15.89 19.67 27.02
CA ARG A 535 15.49 18.32 27.45
C ARG A 535 15.50 18.22 28.99
N GLU A 536 16.54 18.71 29.65
CA GLU A 536 16.65 18.73 31.10
C GLU A 536 15.56 19.57 31.77
N LYS A 537 15.20 20.73 31.19
CA LYS A 537 14.06 21.52 31.69
C LYS A 537 12.75 20.75 31.60
N ILE A 538 12.50 20.08 30.48
CA ILE A 538 11.32 19.24 30.30
C ILE A 538 11.33 18.08 31.31
N ASN A 539 12.48 17.42 31.51
CA ASN A 539 12.61 16.34 32.49
C ASN A 539 12.23 16.81 33.90
N LYS A 540 12.66 18.01 34.31
CA LYS A 540 12.29 18.61 35.61
C LYS A 540 10.80 18.87 35.77
N ILE A 541 10.11 19.31 34.72
CA ILE A 541 8.64 19.48 34.73
C ILE A 541 7.96 18.14 35.03
N PHE A 542 8.43 17.07 34.37
CA PHE A 542 7.79 15.77 34.50
C PHE A 542 8.26 14.95 35.70
N ASP A 543 9.44 15.23 36.25
CA ASP A 543 10.04 14.61 37.44
C ASP A 543 9.78 13.10 37.51
N ASN A 544 10.12 12.42 36.42
CA ASN A 544 9.83 11.00 36.19
C ASN A 544 10.93 10.32 35.37
N ASP A 545 12.17 10.79 35.54
CA ASP A 545 13.30 10.19 34.84
C ASP A 545 13.35 8.68 35.12
N PRO A 546 13.53 7.85 34.09
CA PRO A 546 13.58 6.41 34.24
C PRO A 546 14.61 5.97 35.28
N THR A 547 14.24 5.01 36.11
CA THR A 547 15.23 4.31 36.94
C THR A 547 16.14 3.49 36.02
N PRO A 548 17.47 3.71 36.01
CA PRO A 548 18.38 2.90 35.20
C PRO A 548 18.31 1.43 35.61
N GLU A 549 18.42 0.52 34.64
CA GLU A 549 18.63 -0.90 34.93
C GLU A 549 19.92 -1.07 35.77
N PRO A 550 19.92 -1.90 36.83
CA PRO A 550 21.09 -2.09 37.68
C PRO A 550 22.31 -2.54 36.87
N ASN A 551 23.32 -1.68 36.75
CA ASN A 551 24.60 -2.07 36.16
C ASN A 551 25.48 -2.73 37.24
N LEU A 552 25.35 -4.05 37.36
CA LEU A 552 26.10 -4.86 38.32
C LEU A 552 27.50 -5.26 37.82
N ARG A 553 27.98 -4.70 36.70
CA ARG A 553 29.36 -4.94 36.26
C ARG A 553 30.31 -4.24 37.25
N PRO A 554 31.32 -4.93 37.79
CA PRO A 554 32.34 -4.25 38.59
C PRO A 554 33.04 -3.22 37.70
N LEU A 555 33.24 -2.01 38.28
CA LEU A 555 33.90 -0.86 37.66
C LEU A 555 35.30 -1.20 37.14
#